data_AF-A0A850C8E9-F1
#
_entry.id   AF-A0A850C8E9-F1
#
_cell.length_a   1.000
_cell.length_b   1.000
_cell.length_c   1.000
_cell.angle_alpha   90.00
_cell.angle_beta   90.00
_cell.angle_gamma   90.00
#
_symmetry.space_group_name_H-M   'P 1'
#
loop_
_entity.id
_entity.type
_entity.pdbx_description
1 polymer ?
#
loop_
_entity_poly.entity_id
_entity_poly.type
_entity_poly.pdbx_seq_one_letter_code
_entity_poly.pdbx_strand_id
1 'polypeptide(L)'
;AALALVLAGSVARTDHEGILDWYIPAGLRAVELGAICAAGIAAEVSWPVLYLLLTVIALYFYDLAAGLDKAASPVARRDLGLGWPVRSLIALVAAAVAVATGPVVATVVYGVLAVYVASVFVGAVVAGTVRASRAAAA
;
A
#
# COMPACT_ATOMS: atom_id res chain seq x y z
N ALA A 1 -11.49 -11.63 -17.21
CA ALA A 1 -10.08 -11.28 -16.85
C ALA A 1 -9.32 -10.67 -18.02
N ALA A 2 -9.13 -11.38 -19.14
CA ALA A 2 -8.34 -10.89 -20.29
C ALA A 2 -8.84 -9.55 -20.87
N LEU A 3 -10.16 -9.41 -21.10
CA LEU A 3 -10.75 -8.15 -21.57
C LEU A 3 -10.49 -6.99 -20.58
N ALA A 4 -10.65 -7.23 -19.28
CA ALA A 4 -10.40 -6.22 -18.26
C ALA A 4 -8.92 -5.80 -18.21
N LEU A 5 -7.99 -6.73 -18.43
CA LEU A 5 -6.55 -6.44 -18.53
C LEU A 5 -6.21 -5.61 -19.77
N VAL A 6 -6.80 -5.95 -20.92
CA VAL A 6 -6.60 -5.20 -22.17
C VAL A 6 -7.13 -3.76 -22.01
N LEU A 7 -8.32 -3.60 -21.44
CA LEU A 7 -8.91 -2.29 -21.17
C LEU A 7 -8.09 -1.49 -20.15
N ALA A 8 -7.62 -2.11 -19.07
CA ALA A 8 -6.75 -1.45 -18.10
C ALA A 8 -5.44 -0.97 -18.75
N GLY A 9 -4.82 -1.80 -19.59
CA GLY A 9 -3.59 -1.43 -20.31
C GLY A 9 -3.78 -0.36 -21.38
N SER A 10 -4.95 -0.29 -22.02
CA SER A 10 -5.24 0.77 -22.99
C SER A 10 -5.49 2.13 -22.31
N VAL A 11 -6.14 2.14 -21.14
CA VAL A 11 -6.46 3.37 -20.40
C VAL A 11 -5.26 3.85 -19.57
N ALA A 12 -4.35 2.97 -19.16
CA ALA A 12 -3.15 3.37 -18.41
C ALA A 12 -2.16 4.28 -19.18
N ARG A 13 -2.37 4.46 -20.49
CA ARG A 13 -1.50 5.27 -21.37
C ARG A 13 -2.13 6.58 -21.84
N THR A 14 -3.35 6.90 -21.40
CA THR A 14 -4.00 8.16 -21.74
C THR A 14 -3.57 9.27 -20.79
N ASP A 15 -3.41 10.49 -21.32
CA ASP A 15 -3.22 11.67 -20.48
C ASP A 15 -4.45 11.89 -19.58
N HIS A 16 -4.19 12.20 -18.32
CA HIS A 16 -5.21 12.35 -17.28
C HIS A 16 -5.45 13.83 -16.97
N GLU A 17 -6.31 14.49 -17.78
CA GLU A 17 -6.79 15.86 -17.56
C GLU A 17 -8.32 16.01 -17.42
N GLY A 18 -9.05 14.89 -17.35
CA GLY A 18 -10.50 14.85 -17.27
C GLY A 18 -11.07 15.25 -15.90
N ILE A 19 -12.35 15.65 -15.89
CA ILE A 19 -13.08 16.05 -14.67
C ILE A 19 -13.17 14.95 -13.60
N LEU A 20 -12.87 13.69 -13.93
CA LEU A 20 -12.86 12.58 -12.96
C LEU A 20 -11.45 12.19 -12.50
N ASP A 21 -10.40 12.82 -13.02
CA ASP A 21 -9.04 12.38 -12.75
C ASP A 21 -8.59 12.72 -11.32
N TRP A 22 -9.29 13.64 -10.66
CA TRP A 22 -9.15 13.88 -9.23
C TRP A 22 -9.59 12.66 -8.38
N TYR A 23 -10.39 11.73 -8.92
CA TYR A 23 -10.73 10.48 -8.25
C TYR A 23 -9.64 9.41 -8.38
N ILE A 24 -8.70 9.52 -9.32
CA ILE A 24 -7.68 8.48 -9.57
C ILE A 24 -6.95 8.07 -8.28
N PRO A 25 -6.49 9.00 -7.40
CA PRO A 25 -5.83 8.62 -6.15
C PRO A 25 -6.73 7.79 -5.23
N ALA A 26 -8.00 8.18 -5.09
CA ALA A 26 -8.98 7.48 -4.26
C ALA A 26 -9.35 6.11 -4.86
N GLY A 27 -9.52 6.03 -6.18
CA GLY A 27 -9.81 4.81 -6.92
C GLY A 27 -8.66 3.80 -6.81
N LEU A 28 -7.41 4.22 -7.04
CA LEU A 28 -6.24 3.37 -6.87
C LEU A 28 -6.11 2.86 -5.43
N ARG A 29 -6.43 3.69 -4.44
CA ARG A 29 -6.44 3.29 -3.03
C ARG A 29 -7.51 2.24 -2.74
N ALA A 30 -8.72 2.42 -3.26
CA ALA A 30 -9.81 1.47 -3.12
C ALA A 30 -9.46 0.12 -3.78
N VAL A 31 -8.79 0.15 -4.94
CA VAL A 31 -8.31 -1.05 -5.62
C VAL A 31 -7.27 -1.79 -4.79
N GLU A 32 -6.25 -1.09 -4.26
CA GLU A 32 -5.22 -1.73 -3.43
C GLU A 32 -5.82 -2.38 -2.18
N LEU A 33 -6.58 -1.61 -1.39
CA LEU A 33 -7.15 -2.09 -0.14
C LEU A 33 -8.20 -3.18 -0.39
N GLY A 34 -9.02 -3.01 -1.43
CA GLY A 34 -10.00 -4.00 -1.84
C GLY A 34 -9.36 -5.32 -2.27
N ALA A 35 -8.29 -5.28 -3.09
CA ALA A 35 -7.57 -6.47 -3.52
C ALA A 35 -6.92 -7.20 -2.33
N ILE A 36 -6.24 -6.48 -1.44
CA ILE A 36 -5.61 -7.06 -0.25
C ILE A 36 -6.65 -7.65 0.71
N CYS A 37 -7.77 -6.95 0.90
CA CYS A 37 -8.88 -7.40 1.75
C CYS A 37 -9.54 -8.65 1.20
N ALA A 38 -9.92 -8.64 -0.09
CA ALA A 38 -10.53 -9.79 -0.74
C ALA A 38 -9.62 -11.02 -0.73
N ALA A 39 -8.33 -10.85 -1.04
CA ALA A 39 -7.35 -11.93 -0.97
C ALA A 39 -7.16 -12.45 0.46
N GLY A 40 -7.15 -11.57 1.46
CA GLY A 40 -6.96 -11.95 2.86
C GLY A 40 -8.16 -12.73 3.41
N ILE A 41 -9.37 -12.30 3.06
CA ILE A 41 -10.61 -13.02 3.40
C ILE A 41 -10.63 -14.39 2.71
N ALA A 42 -10.32 -14.44 1.41
CA ALA A 42 -10.30 -15.70 0.64
C ALA A 42 -9.27 -16.71 1.18
N ALA A 43 -8.18 -16.21 1.76
CA ALA A 43 -7.11 -17.01 2.35
C ALA A 43 -7.31 -17.30 3.86
N GLU A 44 -8.43 -16.87 4.43
CA GLU A 44 -8.74 -17.00 5.86
C GLU A 44 -7.63 -16.44 6.77
N VAL A 45 -7.02 -15.32 6.37
CA VAL A 45 -6.01 -14.62 7.16
C VAL A 45 -6.61 -14.19 8.51
N SER A 46 -5.83 -14.37 9.58
CA SER A 46 -6.18 -13.89 10.92
C SER A 46 -6.64 -12.43 10.90
N TRP A 47 -7.85 -12.16 11.41
CA TRP A 47 -8.48 -10.84 11.38
C TRP A 47 -7.61 -9.70 11.94
N PRO A 48 -6.93 -9.86 13.11
CA PRO A 48 -6.00 -8.85 13.61
C PRO A 48 -4.87 -8.52 12.62
N VAL A 49 -4.33 -9.53 11.93
CA VAL A 49 -3.22 -9.36 10.98
C VAL A 49 -3.70 -8.66 9.71
N LEU A 50 -4.86 -9.07 9.18
CA LEU A 50 -5.48 -8.40 8.04
C LEU A 50 -5.77 -6.93 8.36
N TYR A 51 -6.41 -6.67 9.51
CA TYR A 51 -6.71 -5.32 9.96
C TYR A 51 -5.46 -4.46 10.15
N LEU A 52 -4.39 -5.03 10.73
CA LEU A 52 -3.12 -4.35 10.91
C LEU A 52 -2.51 -3.93 9.57
N LEU A 53 -2.46 -4.84 8.59
CA LEU A 53 -1.94 -4.54 7.26
C LEU A 53 -2.73 -3.41 6.58
N LEU A 54 -4.06 -3.50 6.58
CA LEU A 54 -4.93 -2.48 5.99
C LEU A 54 -4.73 -1.12 6.67
N THR A 55 -4.67 -1.11 8.00
CA THR A 55 -4.44 0.09 8.81
C THR A 55 -3.10 0.75 8.47
N VAL A 56 -2.02 -0.03 8.44
CA VAL A 56 -0.67 0.46 8.15
C VAL A 56 -0.58 1.03 6.73
N ILE A 57 -1.18 0.38 5.72
CA ILE A 57 -1.23 0.89 4.35
C ILE A 57 -2.03 2.20 4.29
N ALA A 58 -3.15 2.29 5.00
CA ALA A 58 -3.96 3.49 5.05
C ALA A 58 -3.21 4.67 5.69
N LEU A 59 -2.51 4.44 6.81
CA LEU A 59 -1.68 5.46 7.47
C LEU A 59 -0.50 5.90 6.61
N TYR A 60 0.21 4.95 5.99
CA TYR A 60 1.30 5.23 5.06
C TYR A 60 0.84 6.13 3.90
N PHE A 61 -0.37 5.92 3.39
CA PHE A 61 -0.95 6.78 2.35
C PHE A 61 -1.41 8.14 2.87
N TYR A 62 -2.05 8.20 4.03
CA TYR A 62 -2.49 9.45 4.62
C TYR A 62 -1.31 10.42 4.79
N ASP A 63 -0.17 9.92 5.25
CA ASP A 63 1.04 10.75 5.42
C ASP A 63 1.64 11.20 4.07
N LEU A 64 1.53 10.38 3.03
CA LEU A 64 1.90 10.79 1.66
C LEU A 64 1.00 11.91 1.14
N ALA A 65 -0.32 11.83 1.38
CA ALA A 65 -1.28 12.86 0.97
C ALA A 65 -1.08 14.16 1.78
N ALA A 66 -0.96 14.06 3.11
CA ALA A 66 -0.74 15.20 3.99
C ALA A 66 0.62 15.89 3.74
N GLY A 67 1.63 15.12 3.33
CA GLY A 67 2.95 15.63 3.01
C GLY A 67 3.04 16.42 1.70
N LEU A 68 2.14 16.16 0.73
CA LEU A 68 2.01 16.94 -0.50
C LEU A 68 1.41 18.32 -0.22
N ASP A 69 0.41 18.38 0.67
CA ASP A 69 -0.30 19.60 1.02
C ASP A 69 0.57 20.58 1.84
N LYS A 70 1.55 20.05 2.60
CA LYS A 70 2.41 20.84 3.49
C LYS A 70 3.79 21.18 2.91
N ALA A 71 4.10 20.77 1.67
CA ALA A 71 5.45 20.85 1.06
C ALA A 71 6.59 20.33 1.97
N ALA A 72 6.25 19.52 2.97
CA ALA A 72 7.11 19.11 4.07
C ALA A 72 6.76 17.69 4.48
N SER A 73 6.64 16.78 3.51
CA SER A 73 6.50 15.37 3.82
C SER A 73 7.78 14.90 4.53
N PRO A 74 7.68 14.43 5.78
CA PRO A 74 8.85 13.93 6.50
C PRO A 74 9.37 12.60 5.91
N VAL A 75 8.61 11.98 5.00
CA VAL A 75 8.89 10.64 4.45
C VAL A 75 10.12 10.64 3.55
N ALA A 76 11.29 10.45 4.14
CA ALA A 76 12.49 10.06 3.41
C ALA A 76 12.33 8.61 2.90
N ARG A 77 12.85 8.31 1.69
CA ARG A 77 12.93 6.94 1.13
C ARG A 77 11.59 6.28 0.73
N ARG A 78 10.75 7.02 -0.01
CA ARG A 78 9.50 6.52 -0.61
C ARG A 78 9.69 5.32 -1.57
N ASP A 79 10.90 5.16 -2.10
CA ASP A 79 11.33 4.04 -2.95
C ASP A 79 11.20 2.67 -2.24
N LEU A 80 11.30 2.65 -0.91
CA LEU A 80 11.21 1.43 -0.11
C LEU A 80 9.76 0.96 0.11
N GLY A 81 8.75 1.66 -0.41
CA GLY A 81 7.35 1.27 -0.20
C GLY A 81 6.90 0.02 -0.96
N LEU A 82 7.69 -0.56 -1.87
CA LEU A 82 7.30 -1.62 -2.85
C LEU A 82 6.26 -1.20 -3.90
N GLY A 83 5.53 -0.10 -3.68
CA GLY A 83 4.41 0.29 -4.53
C GLY A 83 3.17 -0.59 -4.31
N TRP A 84 2.00 -0.07 -4.68
CA TRP A 84 0.75 -0.81 -4.53
C TRP A 84 0.68 -2.11 -5.37
N PRO A 85 1.21 -2.19 -6.62
CA PRO A 85 1.06 -3.39 -7.42
C PRO A 85 1.78 -4.59 -6.82
N VAL A 86 2.98 -4.38 -6.27
CA VAL A 86 3.76 -5.44 -5.64
C VAL A 86 3.08 -5.93 -4.36
N ARG A 87 2.58 -5.02 -3.52
CA ARG A 87 1.86 -5.39 -2.30
C ARG A 87 0.58 -6.19 -2.60
N SER A 88 -0.20 -5.74 -3.58
CA SER A 88 -1.40 -6.47 -4.04
C SER A 88 -1.05 -7.83 -4.66
N LEU A 89 0.04 -7.92 -5.42
CA LEU A 89 0.51 -9.19 -5.99
C LEU A 89 0.93 -10.17 -4.90
N ILE A 90 1.68 -9.72 -3.88
CA ILE A 90 2.06 -10.55 -2.72
C ILE A 90 0.81 -11.11 -2.03
N ALA A 91 -0.21 -10.27 -1.79
CA ALA A 91 -1.48 -10.68 -1.20
C ALA A 91 -2.20 -11.74 -2.03
N LEU A 92 -2.30 -11.55 -3.36
CA LEU A 92 -2.93 -12.51 -4.27
C LEU A 92 -2.18 -13.84 -4.34
N VAL A 93 -0.84 -13.80 -4.37
CA VAL A 93 0.00 -15.01 -4.36
C VAL A 93 -0.14 -15.75 -3.02
N ALA A 94 -0.16 -15.03 -1.90
CA ALA A 94 -0.39 -15.63 -0.59
C ALA A 94 -1.74 -16.36 -0.52
N ALA A 95 -2.78 -15.76 -1.10
CA ALA A 95 -4.10 -16.40 -1.19
C ALA A 95 -4.10 -17.65 -2.08
N ALA A 96 -3.41 -17.60 -3.22
CA ALA A 96 -3.28 -18.78 -4.09
C ALA A 96 -2.51 -19.93 -3.39
N VAL A 97 -1.45 -19.60 -2.64
CA VAL A 97 -0.66 -20.59 -1.87
C VAL A 97 -1.45 -21.16 -0.69
N ALA A 98 -2.34 -20.37 -0.08
CA ALA A 98 -3.20 -20.82 1.02
C ALA A 98 -4.11 -22.00 0.62
N VAL A 99 -4.48 -22.11 -0.66
CA VAL A 99 -5.28 -23.24 -1.17
C VAL A 99 -4.60 -24.59 -0.89
N ALA A 100 -3.27 -24.65 -0.96
CA ALA A 100 -2.49 -25.86 -0.72
C ALA A 100 -1.93 -25.98 0.71
N THR A 101 -1.80 -24.87 1.43
CA THR A 101 -1.07 -24.80 2.70
C THR A 101 -1.93 -24.43 3.91
N GLY A 102 -3.21 -24.10 3.69
CA GLY A 102 -4.09 -23.53 4.70
C GLY A 102 -3.77 -22.07 5.05
N PRO A 103 -4.47 -21.50 6.05
CA PRO A 103 -4.42 -20.06 6.35
C PRO A 103 -3.12 -19.58 7.01
N VAL A 104 -2.32 -20.51 7.56
CA VAL A 104 -1.13 -20.16 8.37
C VAL A 104 -0.11 -19.40 7.53
N VAL A 105 0.21 -19.90 6.33
CA VAL A 105 1.21 -19.28 5.45
C VAL A 105 0.76 -17.89 5.00
N ALA A 106 -0.50 -17.74 4.58
CA ALA A 106 -1.04 -16.44 4.20
C ALA A 106 -1.02 -15.45 5.37
N THR A 107 -1.37 -15.90 6.58
CA THR A 107 -1.32 -15.06 7.78
C THR A 107 0.10 -14.58 8.07
N VAL A 108 1.10 -15.46 7.97
CA VAL A 108 2.51 -15.08 8.15
C VAL A 108 2.94 -14.07 7.10
N VAL A 109 2.61 -14.29 5.82
CA VAL A 109 2.96 -13.37 4.73
C VAL A 109 2.34 -11.99 4.94
N TYR A 110 1.06 -11.94 5.31
CA TYR A 110 0.38 -10.68 5.62
C TYR A 110 1.01 -9.97 6.82
N GLY A 111 1.38 -10.73 7.85
CA GLY A 111 2.06 -10.20 9.04
C GLY A 111 3.43 -9.60 8.70
N VAL A 112 4.24 -10.33 7.92
CA VAL A 112 5.55 -9.84 7.45
C VAL A 112 5.38 -8.57 6.60
N LEU A 113 4.39 -8.56 5.70
CA LEU A 113 4.11 -7.40 4.87
C LEU A 113 3.67 -6.20 5.73
N ALA A 114 2.84 -6.42 6.74
CA ALA A 114 2.41 -5.36 7.67
C ALA A 114 3.59 -4.76 8.42
N VAL A 115 4.45 -5.61 9.00
CA VAL A 115 5.66 -5.17 9.72
C VAL A 115 6.62 -4.44 8.78
N TYR A 116 6.80 -4.91 7.56
CA TYR A 116 7.64 -4.26 6.56
C TYR A 116 7.14 -2.84 6.25
N VAL A 117 5.86 -2.70 5.86
CA VAL A 117 5.30 -1.39 5.50
C VAL A 117 5.29 -0.47 6.72
N ALA A 118 5.01 -0.98 7.91
CA ALA A 118 5.06 -0.21 9.15
C ALA A 118 6.48 0.30 9.44
N SER A 119 7.50 -0.54 9.23
CA SER A 119 8.91 -0.17 9.43
C SER A 119 9.35 0.90 8.44
N VAL A 120 8.93 0.79 7.17
CA VAL A 120 9.18 1.83 6.15
C VAL A 120 8.50 3.14 6.55
N PHE A 121 7.24 3.09 6.95
CA PHE A 121 6.49 4.27 7.39
C PHE A 121 7.14 4.95 8.60
N VAL A 122 7.35 4.21 9.69
CA VAL A 122 7.94 4.73 10.93
C VAL A 122 9.37 5.23 10.69
N GLY A 123 10.18 4.46 9.96
CA GLY A 123 11.55 4.85 9.63
C GLY A 123 11.61 6.14 8.82
N ALA A 124 10.68 6.31 7.88
CA ALA A 124 10.60 7.52 7.09
C ALA A 124 10.19 8.75 7.94
N VAL A 125 9.19 8.59 8.82
CA VAL A 125 8.78 9.64 9.77
C VAL A 125 9.95 10.04 10.68
N VAL A 126 10.63 9.07 11.29
CA VAL A 126 11.79 9.32 12.18
C VAL A 126 12.94 10.01 11.44
N ALA A 127 13.26 9.56 10.22
CA ALA A 127 14.30 10.19 9.43
C ALA A 127 13.95 11.64 9.05
N GLY A 128 12.68 11.91 8.75
CA GLY A 128 12.17 13.25 8.48
C GLY A 128 12.26 14.18 9.67
N THR A 129 11.82 13.74 10.85
CA THR A 129 11.86 14.55 12.08
C THR A 129 13.30 14.87 12.47
N VAL A 130 14.22 13.89 12.42
CA VAL A 130 15.64 14.12 12.70
C VAL A 130 16.25 15.15 11.74
N ARG A 131 15.91 15.09 10.45
CA ARG A 131 16.40 16.06 9.46
C ARG A 131 15.88 17.46 9.74
N ALA A 132 14.59 17.60 10.05
CA ALA A 132 13.98 18.89 10.39
C ALA A 132 14.62 19.50 11.63
N SER A 133 14.86 18.71 12.68
CA SER A 133 15.52 19.18 13.90
C SER A 133 16.95 19.68 13.65
N ARG A 134 17.70 18.99 12.78
CA ARG A 134 19.06 19.43 12.40
C ARG A 134 19.07 20.73 11.61
N ALA A 135 18.11 20.92 10.70
CA ALA A 135 18.00 22.15 9.92
C ALA A 135 17.64 23.36 10.79
N ALA A 136 16.82 23.18 11.84
CA ALA A 136 16.46 24.24 12.77
C ALA A 136 17.58 24.64 13.74
N ALA A 137 18.60 23.79 13.91
CA ALA A 137 19.73 24.02 14.80
C ALA A 137 20.97 24.63 14.11
N ALA A 138 20.93 24.75 12.77
CA ALA A 138 21.99 25.34 11.94
C ALA A 138 21.65 26.81 11.62
#